data_AF-A0A957VPG5-F1
#
_entry.id   AF-A0A957VPG5-F1
#
_cell.length_a   1.000
_cell.length_b   1.000
_cell.length_c   1.000
_cell.angle_alpha   90.00
_cell.angle_beta   90.00
_cell.angle_gamma   90.00
#
_symmetry.space_group_name_H-M   'P 1'
#
loop_
_entity.id
_entity.type
_entity.pdbx_description
1 polymer ?
#
loop_
_entity_poly.entity_id
_entity_poly.type
_entity_poly.pdbx_seq_one_letter_code
_entity_poly.pdbx_strand_id
1 'polypeptide(L)' 'THFDGDTVFALSTGDVQADLSLVGALAADVLARAIVQGVRAAETSHGIPGVTT' A
#
# COMPACT_ATOMS: atom_id res chain seq x y z
N THR A 1 15.24 2.03 -4.79
CA THR A 1 16.52 2.48 -5.40
C THR A 1 16.24 3.75 -6.20
N HIS A 2 17.22 4.41 -6.83
CA HIS A 2 16.89 5.54 -7.73
C HIS A 2 16.19 5.13 -9.04
N PHE A 3 16.04 3.82 -9.30
CA PHE A 3 15.40 3.29 -10.50
C PHE A 3 13.90 3.05 -10.33
N ASP A 4 13.41 3.04 -9.09
CA ASP A 4 12.02 2.74 -8.77
C ASP A 4 11.24 4.06 -8.67
N GLY A 5 10.21 4.21 -9.50
CA GLY A 5 9.37 5.42 -9.58
C GLY A 5 8.33 5.52 -8.46
N ASP A 6 8.66 5.08 -7.25
CA ASP A 6 7.72 4.96 -6.14
C ASP A 6 7.06 6.31 -5.82
N THR A 7 5.73 6.35 -5.88
CA THR A 7 4.93 7.56 -5.64
C THR A 7 3.72 7.23 -4.78
N VAL A 8 3.46 8.06 -3.77
CA VAL A 8 2.27 7.93 -2.91
C VAL A 8 1.44 9.21 -3.00
N PHE A 9 0.14 9.04 -3.24
CA PHE A 9 -0.84 10.12 -3.20
C PHE A 9 -1.64 10.02 -1.90
N ALA A 10 -1.89 11.16 -1.27
CA ALA A 10 -2.73 11.26 -0.07
C ALA A 10 -3.96 12.11 -0.38
N LEU A 11 -5.12 11.69 0.14
CA LEU A 11 -6.39 12.38 -0.01
C LEU A 11 -7.13 12.40 1.34
N SER A 12 -7.92 13.45 1.57
CA SER A 12 -8.84 13.54 2.70
C SER A 12 -10.23 13.94 2.21
N THR A 13 -11.27 13.31 2.75
CA THR A 13 -12.67 13.74 2.52
C THR A 13 -13.07 14.92 3.42
N GLY A 14 -12.29 15.20 4.48
CA GLY A 14 -12.47 16.35 5.37
C GLY A 14 -13.47 16.17 6.51
N ASP A 15 -14.03 14.96 6.71
CA ASP A 15 -15.15 14.74 7.64
C ASP A 15 -14.73 14.59 9.11
N VAL A 16 -13.45 14.32 9.40
CA VAL A 16 -12.95 14.02 10.75
C VAL A 16 -11.67 14.81 11.05
N GLN A 17 -11.64 15.50 12.20
CA GLN A 17 -10.41 16.07 12.74
C GLN A 17 -9.59 14.98 13.42
N ALA A 18 -8.31 14.88 13.07
CA ALA A 18 -7.41 13.85 13.58
C ALA A 18 -6.01 14.41 13.86
N ASP A 19 -5.30 13.78 14.80
CA ASP A 19 -3.88 14.04 15.03
C ASP A 19 -3.05 13.57 13.83
N LEU A 20 -2.14 14.42 13.36
CA LEU A 20 -1.35 14.15 12.17
C LEU A 20 -0.37 12.99 12.36
N SER A 21 0.21 12.84 13.55
CA SER A 21 1.16 11.76 13.84
C SER A 21 0.45 10.41 13.81
N LEU A 22 -0.76 10.35 14.36
CA LEU A 22 -1.62 9.18 14.30
C LEU A 22 -1.98 8.83 12.85
N VAL A 23 -2.41 9.81 12.04
CA VAL A 23 -2.72 9.59 10.62
C VAL A 23 -1.50 9.06 9.86
N GLY A 24 -0.31 9.62 10.09
CA GLY A 24 0.93 9.16 9.47
C GLY A 24 1.30 7.73 9.86
N ALA A 25 1.17 7.37 11.14
CA ALA A 25 1.44 6.02 11.63
C ALA A 25 0.48 4.99 10.99
N LEU A 26 -0.81 5.33 10.92
CA LEU A 26 -1.81 4.47 10.28
C LEU A 26 -1.55 4.37 8.77
N ALA A 27 -1.22 5.47 8.08
CA ALA A 27 -0.92 5.48 6.65
C ALA A 27 0.24 4.53 6.31
N ALA A 28 1.30 4.52 7.12
CA ALA A 28 2.42 3.60 6.93
C ALA A 28 2.01 2.12 7.10
N ASP A 29 1.24 1.81 8.16
CA ASP A 29 0.76 0.45 8.44
C ASP A 29 -0.19 -0.06 7.34
N VAL A 30 -1.16 0.76 6.91
CA VAL A 30 -2.12 0.33 5.87
C VAL A 30 -1.45 0.20 4.51
N LEU A 31 -0.46 1.04 4.17
CA LEU A 31 0.30 0.89 2.93
C LEU A 31 1.10 -0.42 2.93
N ALA A 32 1.76 -0.77 4.03
CA ALA A 32 2.47 -2.03 4.15
C ALA A 32 1.52 -3.24 3.99
N ARG A 33 0.35 -3.19 4.63
CA ARG A 33 -0.69 -4.23 4.47
C ARG A 33 -1.20 -4.29 3.03
N ALA A 34 -1.43 -3.17 2.38
CA ALA A 34 -1.90 -3.12 0.99
C ALA A 34 -0.92 -3.80 0.04
N ILE A 35 0.40 -3.59 0.21
CA ILE A 35 1.44 -4.28 -0.59
C ILE A 35 1.35 -5.80 -0.39
N VAL A 36 1.29 -6.28 0.86
CA VAL A 36 1.18 -7.72 1.16
C VAL A 36 -0.10 -8.31 0.54
N GLN A 37 -1.22 -7.61 0.66
CA GLN A 37 -2.47 -8.05 0.07
C GLN A 37 -2.42 -8.07 -1.45
N GLY A 38 -1.76 -7.10 -2.09
CA GLY A 38 -1.53 -7.09 -3.53
C GLY A 38 -0.73 -8.31 -3.99
N VAL A 39 0.33 -8.66 -3.27
CA VAL A 39 1.12 -9.88 -3.56
C VAL A 39 0.28 -11.15 -3.41
N ARG A 40 -0.52 -11.25 -2.34
CA ARG A 40 -1.39 -12.42 -2.08
C ARG A 40 -2.54 -12.56 -3.06
N ALA A 41 -3.04 -11.44 -3.58
CA ALA A 41 -4.12 -11.42 -4.57
C ALA A 41 -3.62 -11.63 -6.00
N ALA A 42 -2.31 -11.54 -6.25
CA ALA A 42 -1.74 -11.69 -7.58
C ALA A 42 -1.86 -13.14 -8.08
N GLU A 43 -2.46 -13.30 -9.26
CA GLU A 43 -2.53 -14.58 -9.95
C GLU A 43 -1.27 -14.83 -10.79
N THR A 44 -0.93 -16.11 -10.98
CA THR A 44 0.12 -16.53 -11.92
C THR A 44 -0.22 -16.04 -13.32
N SER A 45 0.72 -15.35 -13.96
CA SER A 45 0.50 -14.74 -15.27
C SER A 45 1.79 -14.66 -16.07
N HIS A 46 1.72 -14.83 -17.40
CA HIS A 46 2.87 -14.75 -18.31
C HIS A 46 4.08 -15.64 -17.90
N GLY A 47 3.80 -16.80 -17.29
CA GLY A 47 4.85 -17.71 -16.81
C GLY A 47 5.52 -17.27 -15.50
N ILE A 48 5.09 -16.17 -14.89
CA ILE A 48 5.55 -15.70 -13.58
C ILE A 48 4.56 -16.18 -12.51
N PRO A 49 5.00 -16.99 -11.54
CA PRO A 49 4.11 -17.52 -10.51
C PRO A 49 3.70 -16.44 -9.51
N GLY A 50 2.42 -16.43 -9.16
CA GLY A 50 1.94 -15.74 -7.96
C GLY A 50 2.39 -16.47 -6.69
N VAL A 51 2.21 -15.83 -5.53
CA VAL A 51 2.53 -16.49 -4.26
C VAL A 51 1.50 -17.61 -3.98
N THR A 52 1.96 -18.85 -3.85
CA THR A 52 1.07 -19.95 -3.45
C THR A 52 0.65 -19.72 -2.00
N THR A 53 -0.66 -19.62 -1.77
CA THR A 53 -1.23 -19.47 -0.42
C THR A 53 -1.50 -20.83 0.20
#